data_AF-A0A966Q2D6-F1
#
_entry.id   AF-A0A966Q2D6-F1
#
_cell.length_a   1.000
_cell.length_b   1.000
_cell.length_c   1.000
_cell.angle_alpha   90.00
_cell.angle_beta   90.00
_cell.angle_gamma   90.00
#
_symmetry.space_group_name_H-M   'P 1'
#
loop_
_entity.id
_entity.type
_entity.pdbx_description
1 polymer ?
#
loop_
_entity_poly.entity_id
_entity_poly.type
_entity_poly.pdbx_seq_one_letter_code
_entity_poly.pdbx_strand_id
1 'polypeptide(L)' 'MKLYKYYPEIDDNDELLWIVHENTSDQIVAQLFFEEDAAELCKFLEKGGGFAGFTPSFILQRVPVQDINKDFQAEFA' A
#
# COMPACT_ATOMS: atom_id res chain seq x y z
N MET A 1 -7.68 -2.44 -6.61
CA MET A 1 -6.45 -2.95 -7.25
C MET A 1 -5.30 -2.63 -6.29
N LYS A 2 -4.48 -3.61 -5.90
CA LYS A 2 -3.34 -3.37 -5.02
C LYS A 2 -2.20 -2.72 -5.81
N LEU A 3 -1.63 -1.65 -5.26
CA LEU A 3 -0.52 -0.91 -5.89
C LEU A 3 0.82 -1.64 -5.70
N TYR A 4 0.96 -2.35 -4.59
CA TYR A 4 2.17 -3.08 -4.23
C TYR A 4 1.84 -4.57 -4.05
N LYS A 5 2.80 -5.43 -4.37
CA LYS A 5 2.77 -6.87 -4.10
C LYS A 5 4.11 -7.30 -3.54
N TYR A 6 4.13 -8.39 -2.78
CA TYR A 6 5.37 -9.04 -2.37
C TYR A 6 5.36 -10.51 -2.79
N TYR A 7 6.53 -11.06 -3.08
CA TYR A 7 6.70 -12.47 -3.46
C TYR A 7 8.11 -12.96 -3.09
N PRO A 8 8.28 -14.27 -2.86
CA PRO A 8 9.59 -14.85 -2.60
C PRO A 8 10.39 -14.99 -3.90
N GLU A 9 11.68 -14.71 -3.84
CA GLU A 9 12.65 -14.91 -4.92
C GLU A 9 13.97 -15.42 -4.31
N ILE A 10 14.69 -16.27 -5.05
CA ILE A 10 16.00 -16.76 -4.64
C ILE A 10 17.04 -15.91 -5.36
N ASP A 11 17.98 -15.34 -4.62
CA ASP A 11 19.05 -14.51 -5.19
C ASP A 11 20.19 -15.38 -5.78
N ASP A 12 21.20 -14.71 -6.34
CA ASP A 12 22.38 -15.38 -6.92
C ASP A 12 23.23 -16.15 -5.89
N ASN A 13 22.99 -15.95 -4.59
CA ASN A 13 23.69 -16.60 -3.48
C ASN A 13 22.89 -17.77 -2.86
N ASP A 14 21.80 -18.21 -3.51
CA ASP A 14 20.85 -19.19 -2.98
C ASP A 14 20.14 -18.74 -1.68
N GLU A 15 20.03 -17.43 -1.44
CA GLU A 15 19.30 -16.88 -0.30
C GLU A 15 17.84 -16.57 -0.67
N LEU A 16 16.91 -16.98 0.20
CA LEU A 16 15.50 -16.65 0.04
C LEU A 16 15.25 -15.21 0.48
N LEU A 17 14.85 -14.38 -0.48
CA LEU A 17 14.46 -12.99 -0.26
C LEU A 17 12.98 -12.78 -0.60
N TRP A 18 12.40 -11.79 0.06
CA TRP A 18 11.05 -11.31 -0.17
C TRP A 18 11.12 -9.97 -0.89
N ILE A 19 10.69 -9.98 -2.14
CA ILE A 19 10.75 -8.83 -3.04
C ILE A 19 9.45 -8.06 -2.94
N VAL A 20 9.55 -6.76 -2.64
CA VAL A 20 8.41 -5.83 -2.63
C VAL A 20 8.42 -5.07 -3.95
N HIS A 21 7.33 -5.17 -4.70
CA HIS A 21 7.20 -4.71 -6.08
C HIS A 21 6.04 -3.73 -6.25
N GLU A 22 6.28 -2.62 -6.93
CA GLU A 22 5.27 -1.65 -7.31
C GLU A 22 4.68 -2.00 -8.69
N ASN A 23 3.37 -2.29 -8.74
CA ASN A 23 2.70 -2.71 -9.98
C ASN A 23 2.53 -1.59 -11.01
N THR A 24 2.54 -0.33 -10.60
CA THR A 24 2.32 0.84 -11.46
C THR A 24 3.55 1.22 -12.27
N SER A 25 4.73 1.11 -11.67
CA SER A 25 6.02 1.48 -12.27
C SER A 25 6.83 0.27 -12.72
N ASP A 26 6.43 -0.94 -12.36
CA ASP A 26 7.15 -2.20 -12.58
C ASP A 26 8.57 -2.18 -11.96
N GLN A 27 8.65 -1.66 -10.73
CA GLN A 27 9.91 -1.47 -10.01
C GLN A 27 9.96 -2.29 -8.73
N ILE A 28 11.17 -2.78 -8.43
CA ILE A 28 11.49 -3.37 -7.12
C ILE A 28 11.74 -2.22 -6.14
N VAL A 29 10.94 -2.18 -5.07
CA VAL A 29 11.03 -1.18 -4.01
C VAL A 29 12.03 -1.60 -2.94
N ALA A 30 11.99 -2.88 -2.54
CA ALA A 30 12.85 -3.43 -1.50
C ALA A 30 13.00 -4.95 -1.65
N GLN A 31 14.09 -5.47 -1.09
CA GLN A 31 14.34 -6.90 -0.91
C GLN A 31 14.59 -7.13 0.58
N LEU A 32 13.86 -8.07 1.18
CA LEU A 32 13.83 -8.29 2.62
C LEU A 32 14.05 -9.76 2.93
N PHE A 33 14.63 -10.08 4.09
CA PHE A 33 14.85 -11.47 4.47
C PHE A 33 13.58 -12.17 4.98
N PHE A 34 12.63 -11.40 5.52
CA PHE A 34 11.45 -11.94 6.18
C PHE A 34 10.16 -11.53 5.46
N GLU A 35 9.21 -12.46 5.38
CA GLU A 35 7.90 -12.24 4.77
C GLU A 35 7.12 -11.14 5.48
N GLU A 36 7.17 -11.15 6.82
CA GLU A 36 6.42 -10.23 7.67
C GLU A 36 6.81 -8.78 7.38
N ASP A 37 8.11 -8.51 7.23
CA ASP A 37 8.64 -7.20 6.87
C ASP A 37 8.14 -6.75 5.50
N ALA A 38 8.11 -7.66 4.52
CA ALA A 38 7.61 -7.36 3.17
C ALA A 38 6.11 -7.07 3.15
N ALA A 39 5.34 -7.81 3.95
CA ALA A 39 3.91 -7.60 4.12
C ALA A 39 3.62 -6.27 4.83
N GLU A 40 4.38 -5.92 5.87
CA GLU A 40 4.27 -4.64 6.57
C GLU A 40 4.64 -3.46 5.68
N LEU A 41 5.73 -3.58 4.91
CA LEU A 41 6.15 -2.56 3.98
C LEU A 41 5.10 -2.32 2.89
N CYS A 42 4.51 -3.38 2.32
CA CYS A 42 3.40 -3.23 1.38
C CYS A 42 2.23 -2.46 1.99
N LYS A 43 1.81 -2.79 3.22
CA LYS A 43 0.72 -2.08 3.92
C LYS A 43 1.08 -0.61 4.17
N PHE A 44 2.33 -0.31 4.48
CA PHE A 44 2.81 1.05 4.69
C PHE A 44 2.79 1.85 3.38
N LEU A 45 3.31 1.29 2.29
CA LEU A 45 3.33 1.92 0.97
C LEU A 45 1.92 2.12 0.40
N GLU A 46 1.00 1.17 0.59
CA GLU A 46 -0.42 1.31 0.23
C GLU A 46 -1.12 2.47 0.97
N LYS A 47 -0.60 2.88 2.12
CA LYS A 47 -1.10 4.02 2.90
C LYS A 47 -0.39 5.34 2.58
N GLY A 48 0.53 5.34 1.61
CA GLY A 48 1.28 6.54 1.21
C GLY A 48 2.65 6.70 1.87
N GLY A 49 3.16 5.67 2.52
CA GLY A 49 4.46 5.71 3.19
C GLY A 49 5.66 5.92 2.26
N GLY A 50 5.53 5.65 0.95
CA GLY A 50 6.63 5.78 -0.03
C GLY A 50 6.90 7.21 -0.51
N PHE A 51 6.10 8.19 -0.09
CA PHE A 51 6.28 9.58 -0.49
C PHE A 51 7.29 10.29 0.43
N ALA A 52 8.40 10.76 -0.15
CA ALA A 52 9.41 11.54 0.55
C ALA A 52 8.84 12.92 0.96
N GLY A 53 8.38 13.02 2.21
CA GLY A 53 7.92 14.26 2.81
C GLY A 53 6.45 14.58 2.51
N PHE A 54 5.62 14.43 3.55
CA PHE A 54 4.29 15.04 3.67
C PHE A 54 3.36 14.88 2.45
N THR A 55 3.17 13.66 1.94
CA THR A 55 1.95 13.37 1.19
C THR A 55 0.94 12.75 2.15
N PRO A 56 -0.12 13.46 2.56
CA PRO A 56 -1.10 12.91 3.48
C PRO A 56 -1.77 11.67 2.89
N SER A 57 -1.95 10.65 3.74
CA SER A 57 -2.53 9.34 3.36
C SER A 57 -3.90 9.45 2.67
N PHE A 58 -4.69 10.48 2.97
CA PHE A 58 -6.01 10.70 2.37
C PHE A 58 -5.98 11.00 0.87
N ILE A 59 -4.84 11.39 0.30
CA ILE A 59 -4.70 11.61 -1.16
C ILE A 59 -4.72 10.27 -1.91
N LEU A 60 -4.18 9.21 -1.31
CA LEU A 60 -4.05 7.89 -1.95
C LEU A 60 -5.18 6.94 -1.54
N GLN A 61 -5.84 7.23 -0.43
CA GLN A 61 -6.96 6.45 0.06
C GLN A 61 -8.25 6.98 -0.54
N ARG A 62 -9.03 6.07 -1.16
CA ARG A 62 -10.37 6.40 -1.64
C ARG A 62 -11.25 6.76 -0.44
N VAL A 63 -11.58 8.04 -0.31
CA VAL A 63 -12.57 8.51 0.67
C VAL A 63 -13.95 8.04 0.20
N PRO A 64 -14.71 7.28 1.02
CA PRO A 64 -16.10 6.99 0.69
C PRO A 64 -16.87 8.30 0.66
N VAL A 65 -17.52 8.60 -0.48
CA VAL A 65 -18.42 9.75 -0.59
C VAL A 65 -19.67 9.41 0.24
N GLN A 66 -19.77 9.97 1.44
CA GLN A 66 -21.02 10.01 2.18
C GLN A 66 -21.88 11.14 1.62
N ASP A 67 -23.12 10.81 1.23
CA ASP A 67 -24.10 11.81 0.82
C ASP A 67 -24.71 12.42 2.07
N ILE A 68 -24.08 13.49 2.55
CA ILE A 68 -24.44 14.21 3.79
C ILE A 68 -25.91 14.66 3.75
N ASN A 69 -26.47 14.89 2.56
CA ASN A 69 -27.88 15.28 2.43
C ASN A 69 -28.83 14.14 2.80
N LYS A 70 -28.46 12.88 2.53
CA LYS A 70 -29.25 11.72 2.96
C LYS A 70 -29.24 11.56 4.47
N ASP A 71 -28.07 11.71 5.08
CA ASP A 71 -27.92 11.57 6.52
C ASP A 71 -28.66 12.70 7.26
N PHE A 72 -28.58 13.93 6.75
CA PHE A 72 -29.32 15.08 7.28
C PHE A 72 -30.84 14.91 7.13
N GLN A 73 -31.33 14.41 5.99
CA GLN A 73 -32.76 14.13 5.81
C GLN A 73 -33.26 13.01 6.72
N ALA A 74 -32.44 12.01 7.05
CA ALA A 74 -32.82 10.92 7.95
C ALA A 74 -32.93 11.36 9.42
N GLU A 75 -32.15 12.36 9.83
CA GLU A 75 -32.11 12.84 11.22
C GLU A 75 -33.17 13.92 11.52
N PHE A 76 -33.65 14.64 10.50
CA PHE A 76 -34.64 15.70 10.62
C PHE A 76 -35.99 15.38 9.94
N ALA A 77 -36.27 14.09 9.67
CA ALA A 77 -37.57 13.60 9.16
C ALA A 77 -38.46 13.04 10.27
#